data_AF-A0A9E8LW43-F1
#
_entry.id   AF-A0A9E8LW43-F1
#
_cell.length_a   1.000
_cell.length_b   1.000
_cell.length_c   1.000
_cell.angle_alpha   90.00
_cell.angle_beta   90.00
_cell.angle_gamma   90.00
#
_symmetry.space_group_name_H-M   'P 1'
#
loop_
_entity.id
_entity.type
_entity.pdbx_description
1 polymer ?
#
loop_
_entity_poly.entity_id
_entity_poly.type
_entity_poly.pdbx_seq_one_letter_code
_entity_poly.pdbx_strand_id
1 'polypeptide(L)' 'MKNRIIRKIVFVFLLFFMYRNRYKLLNTVLQHAILRRFAVSFFMKFSIFRNKLMQMAFPLKNEST' A
#
# COMPACT_ATOMS: atom_id res chain seq x y z
N MET A 1 -23.41 -3.17 20.70
CA MET A 1 -22.00 -2.76 20.95
C MET A 1 -20.97 -3.86 20.73
N LYS A 2 -21.28 -5.14 21.00
CA LYS A 2 -20.39 -6.31 20.84
C LYS A 2 -19.69 -6.40 19.46
N ASN A 3 -20.41 -6.14 18.38
CA ASN A 3 -19.89 -6.21 17.01
C ASN A 3 -18.79 -5.16 16.70
N ARG A 4 -18.81 -4.00 17.37
CA ARG A 4 -17.79 -2.96 17.16
C ARG A 4 -16.44 -3.36 17.77
N ILE A 5 -16.46 -4.07 18.89
CA ILE A 5 -15.25 -4.55 19.58
C ILE A 5 -14.63 -5.69 18.77
N ILE A 6 -15.44 -6.63 18.27
CA ILE A 6 -14.97 -7.73 17.42
C ILE A 6 -14.30 -7.19 16.15
N ARG A 7 -14.89 -6.18 15.48
CA ARG A 7 -14.25 -5.55 14.31
C ARG A 7 -12.90 -4.93 14.64
N LYS A 8 -12.77 -4.26 15.79
CA LYS A 8 -11.48 -3.68 16.22
C LYS A 8 -10.43 -4.76 16.46
N ILE A 9 -10.79 -5.84 17.15
CA ILE A 9 -9.89 -6.97 17.43
C ILE A 9 -9.44 -7.63 16.12
N VAL A 10 -10.38 -7.91 15.21
CA VAL A 10 -10.07 -8.47 13.89
C VAL A 10 -9.16 -7.55 13.11
N PHE A 11 -9.39 -6.23 13.15
CA PHE A 11 -8.55 -5.26 12.45
C PHE A 11 -7.11 -5.23 12.99
N VAL A 12 -6.93 -5.29 14.30
CA VAL A 12 -5.60 -5.37 14.92
C VAL A 12 -4.91 -6.68 14.58
N PHE A 13 -5.63 -7.81 14.61
CA PHE A 13 -5.09 -9.11 14.23
C PHE A 13 -4.69 -9.17 12.75
N LEU A 14 -5.51 -8.56 11.88
CA LEU A 14 -5.24 -8.44 10.45
C LEU A 14 -3.97 -7.61 10.22
N LEU A 15 -3.85 -6.46 10.87
CA LEU A 15 -2.65 -5.61 10.81
C LEU A 15 -1.39 -6.34 11.32
N PHE A 16 -1.52 -7.08 12.40
CA PHE A 16 -0.41 -7.87 12.97
C PHE A 16 0.02 -8.99 12.02
N PHE A 17 -0.94 -9.72 11.45
CA PHE A 17 -0.66 -10.74 10.44
C PHE A 17 -0.04 -10.14 9.18
N MET A 18 -0.51 -8.94 8.79
CA MET A 18 0.07 -8.19 7.68
C MET A 18 1.52 -7.77 7.93
N TYR A 19 1.83 -7.34 9.15
CA TYR A 19 3.18 -6.99 9.57
C TYR A 19 4.10 -8.21 9.57
N ARG A 20 3.64 -9.33 10.14
CA ARG A 20 4.41 -10.57 10.23
C ARG A 20 4.69 -11.18 8.86
N ASN A 21 3.73 -11.13 7.95
CA ASN A 21 3.84 -11.69 6.60
C ASN A 21 4.09 -10.63 5.53
N ARG A 22 4.70 -9.49 5.87
CA ARG A 22 4.97 -8.35 4.95
C ARG A 22 5.43 -8.77 3.57
N TYR A 23 6.45 -9.63 3.51
CA TYR A 23 7.06 -10.07 2.25
C TYR A 23 6.15 -10.99 1.44
N LYS A 24 5.45 -11.94 2.09
CA LYS A 24 4.47 -12.81 1.43
C LYS A 24 3.29 -12.00 0.90
N LEU A 25 2.78 -11.06 1.68
CA LEU A 25 1.68 -10.19 1.27
C LEU A 25 2.04 -9.28 0.12
N LEU A 26 3.22 -8.65 0.14
CA LEU A 26 3.70 -7.88 -1.00
C LEU A 26 3.75 -8.77 -2.24
N ASN A 27 4.32 -9.97 -2.14
CA ASN A 27 4.38 -10.91 -3.25
C ASN A 27 2.99 -11.27 -3.78
N THR A 28 2.03 -11.58 -2.90
CA THR A 28 0.63 -11.89 -3.28
C THR A 28 -0.09 -10.69 -3.88
N VAL A 29 0.10 -9.49 -3.33
CA VAL A 29 -0.46 -8.23 -3.86
C VAL A 29 0.13 -7.89 -5.24
N LEU A 30 1.43 -8.13 -5.43
CA LEU A 30 2.12 -7.93 -6.70
C LEU A 30 1.72 -8.97 -7.75
N GLN A 31 1.49 -10.21 -7.34
CA GLN A 31 1.07 -11.33 -8.18
C GLN A 31 -0.37 -11.18 -8.69
N HIS A 32 -1.27 -10.61 -7.89
CA HIS A 32 -2.67 -10.37 -8.30
C HIS A 32 -2.87 -8.96 -8.87
N ALA A 33 -3.16 -8.88 -10.17
CA ALA A 33 -3.36 -7.60 -10.88
C ALA A 33 -4.45 -6.70 -10.27
N ILE A 34 -5.51 -7.29 -9.70
CA ILE A 34 -6.61 -6.55 -9.06
C ILE A 34 -6.16 -5.89 -7.75
N LEU A 35 -5.47 -6.66 -6.90
CA LEU A 35 -4.91 -6.18 -5.64
C LEU A 35 -3.85 -5.10 -5.89
N ARG A 36 -2.99 -5.30 -6.91
CA ARG A 36 -2.02 -4.30 -7.35
C ARG A 36 -2.71 -3.00 -7.78
N ARG A 37 -3.75 -3.06 -8.61
CA ARG A 37 -4.49 -1.87 -9.06
C ARG A 37 -5.14 -1.13 -7.88
N PHE A 38 -5.75 -1.85 -6.95
CA PHE A 38 -6.32 -1.26 -5.74
C PHE A 38 -5.27 -0.60 -4.86
N ALA A 39 -4.15 -1.28 -4.61
CA ALA A 39 -3.03 -0.74 -3.84
C ALA A 39 -2.46 0.52 -4.49
N VAL A 40 -2.16 0.47 -5.79
CA VAL A 40 -1.65 1.63 -6.55
C VAL A 40 -2.66 2.78 -6.54
N SER A 41 -3.94 2.52 -6.77
CA SER A 41 -4.99 3.55 -6.71
C SER A 41 -5.12 4.18 -5.31
N PHE A 42 -5.04 3.35 -4.26
CA PHE A 42 -5.07 3.81 -2.87
C PHE A 42 -3.83 4.67 -2.55
N PHE A 43 -2.64 4.24 -2.92
CA PHE A 43 -1.40 5.02 -2.72
C PHE A 43 -1.40 6.31 -3.55
N MET A 44 -1.91 6.30 -4.79
CA MET A 44 -2.02 7.48 -5.66
C MET A 44 -3.00 8.53 -5.12
N LYS A 45 -3.99 8.15 -4.30
CA LYS A 45 -4.88 9.11 -3.62
C LYS A 45 -4.16 9.94 -2.54
N PHE A 46 -3.04 9.45 -2.02
CA PHE A 46 -2.23 10.22 -1.07
C PHE A 46 -1.14 11.01 -1.81
N SER A 47 -1.26 12.35 -1.78
CA SER A 47 -0.34 13.28 -2.47
C SER A 47 1.15 13.05 -2.15
N ILE A 48 1.45 12.69 -0.90
CA ILE A 48 2.82 12.41 -0.43
C ILE A 48 3.43 11.22 -1.18
N PHE A 49 2.68 10.13 -1.30
CA PHE A 49 3.15 8.93 -2.01
C PHE A 49 3.17 9.17 -3.52
N ARG A 50 2.20 9.92 -4.06
CA ARG A 50 2.16 10.30 -5.48
C ARG A 50 3.42 11.05 -5.89
N ASN A 51 3.81 12.10 -5.17
CA ASN A 51 4.98 12.91 -5.51
C ASN A 51 6.27 12.09 -5.44
N LYS A 52 6.40 11.21 -4.45
CA LYS A 52 7.58 10.36 -4.28
C LYS A 52 7.68 9.29 -5.38
N LEU A 53 6.57 8.67 -5.75
CA LEU A 53 6.52 7.71 -6.86
C LEU A 53 6.75 8.38 -8.21
N MET A 54 6.20 9.58 -8.43
CA MET A 54 6.46 10.37 -9.63
C MET A 54 7.93 10.78 -9.74
N GLN A 55 8.57 11.19 -8.64
CA GLN A 55 10.01 11.49 -8.62
C GLN A 55 10.90 10.25 -8.87
N MET A 56 10.46 9.06 -8.46
CA MET A 56 11.19 7.81 -8.70
C MET A 56 11.00 7.27 -10.12
N ALA A 57 9.78 7.40 -10.67
CA ALA A 57 9.44 6.91 -12.01
C ALA A 57 9.89 7.87 -13.11
N PHE A 58 9.81 9.17 -12.81
CA PHE A 58 10.40 10.25 -13.59
C PHE A 58 11.46 10.88 -12.69
N PRO A 59 12.64 10.24 -12.54
CA PRO A 59 13.79 10.99 -12.05
C PRO A 59 13.86 12.17 -13.00
N LEU A 60 13.71 13.38 -12.46
CA LEU A 60 13.78 14.59 -13.26
C LEU A 60 15.00 14.41 -14.16
N LYS A 61 14.75 14.29 -15.47
CA LYS A 61 15.72 14.60 -16.49
C LYS A 61 15.93 16.11 -16.38
N ASN A 62 16.50 16.55 -15.26
CA ASN A 62 17.19 17.81 -15.17
C ASN A 62 18.46 17.57 -15.97
N GLU A 63 18.28 17.66 -17.29
CA GLU A 63 19.33 18.10 -18.19
C GLU A 63 19.91 19.35 -17.55
N SER A 64 21.14 19.22 -17.07
CA SER A 64 22.24 20.07 -17.48
C SER A 64 21.81 21.44 -18.02
N THR A 65 21.82 22.44 -17.15
CA THR A 65 22.33 23.78 -17.48
C THR A 65 22.89 24.41 -16.22
#